data_AF-A0A935QGU8-F1
#
_entry.id   AF-A0A935QGU8-F1
#
_cell.length_a   1.000
_cell.length_b   1.000
_cell.length_c   1.000
_cell.angle_alpha   90.00
_cell.angle_beta   90.00
_cell.angle_gamma   90.00
#
_symmetry.space_group_name_H-M   'P 1'
#
loop_
_entity.id
_entity.type
_entity.pdbx_description
1 polymer ?
#
loop_
_entity_poly.entity_id
_entity_poly.type
_entity_poly.pdbx_seq_one_letter_code
_entity_poly.pdbx_strand_id
1 'polypeptide(L)'
;MGWCSLGLKSDGTIVAWGWGEYGETGVPDANRDFVAIAAGWGYCIGLRDDGTALLWGKNDSQQCGVPTPNADFAAIAAGSSHRLGLKSEGKIVFWGWDYEGQDEIPIPNRDFVAVASGVSHCLGLKSNGKILGWGYNSQGQCNVPAPNVDFVALAAGSYHSLGLKSDGTIAVWGANNHGQCDVPEPNTGFVAVGRGDFHSLGLKADGTIVAWGNNDYGQCNVPAPNADFIAVMGASTTAWA
;
A
#
# COMPACT_ATOMS: atom_id res chain seq x y z
N MET A 1 2.52 -13.37 -1.30
CA MET A 1 1.24 -14.07 -1.06
C MET A 1 0.93 -14.15 0.43
N GLY A 2 0.30 -13.12 0.99
CA GLY A 2 -0.53 -13.28 2.19
C GLY A 2 -1.88 -13.81 1.73
N TRP A 3 -2.34 -14.93 2.29
CA TRP A 3 -3.55 -15.62 1.83
C TRP A 3 -4.80 -15.15 2.60
N CYS A 4 -4.69 -14.04 3.36
CA CYS A 4 -5.81 -13.35 4.00
C CYS A 4 -6.18 -12.07 3.23
N SER A 5 -7.45 -11.74 3.26
CA SER A 5 -8.03 -10.50 2.74
C SER A 5 -8.62 -9.72 3.90
N LEU A 6 -8.51 -8.40 3.84
CA LEU A 6 -9.03 -7.48 4.86
C LEU A 6 -10.01 -6.50 4.21
N GLY A 7 -11.08 -6.19 4.93
CA GLY A 7 -12.03 -5.13 4.58
C GLY A 7 -12.22 -4.21 5.77
N LEU A 8 -12.02 -2.91 5.55
CA LEU A 8 -12.37 -1.86 6.52
C LEU A 8 -13.78 -1.37 6.21
N LYS A 9 -14.65 -1.40 7.21
CA LYS A 9 -16.01 -0.86 7.12
C LYS A 9 -16.03 0.62 7.49
N SER A 10 -17.07 1.32 7.04
CA SER A 10 -17.30 2.74 7.35
C SER A 10 -17.54 3.01 8.84
N ASP A 11 -17.84 1.99 9.64
CA ASP A 11 -17.99 2.07 11.09
C ASP A 11 -16.65 1.92 11.85
N GLY A 12 -15.53 1.85 11.13
CA GLY A 12 -14.19 1.71 11.69
C GLY A 12 -13.82 0.29 12.13
N THR A 13 -14.63 -0.72 11.77
CA THR A 13 -14.36 -2.13 12.08
C THR A 13 -13.73 -2.86 10.89
N ILE A 14 -12.87 -3.83 11.19
CA ILE A 14 -12.17 -4.68 10.22
C ILE A 14 -12.85 -6.04 10.16
N VAL A 15 -13.01 -6.56 8.95
CA VAL A 15 -13.33 -7.96 8.69
C VAL A 15 -12.13 -8.58 7.98
N ALA A 16 -11.69 -9.74 8.46
CA ALA A 16 -10.64 -10.52 7.83
C ALA A 16 -11.19 -11.87 7.38
N TRP A 17 -10.81 -12.32 6.18
CA TRP A 17 -11.21 -13.62 5.64
C TRP A 17 -10.09 -14.24 4.81
N GLY A 18 -10.19 -15.54 4.50
CA GLY A 18 -9.15 -16.28 3.80
C GLY A 18 -8.34 -17.18 4.74
N TRP A 19 -7.13 -17.53 4.33
CA TRP A 19 -6.21 -18.35 5.12
C TRP A 19 -5.75 -17.58 6.37
N GLY A 20 -5.64 -18.28 7.50
CA GLY A 20 -5.45 -17.67 8.82
C GLY A 20 -4.56 -18.48 9.76
N GLU A 21 -3.57 -19.21 9.22
CA GLU A 21 -2.72 -20.10 10.03
C GLU A 21 -1.79 -19.36 11.00
N TYR A 22 -1.52 -18.06 10.78
CA TYR A 22 -0.69 -17.23 11.67
C TYR A 22 -1.49 -16.22 12.50
N GLY A 23 -2.82 -16.37 12.56
CA GLY A 23 -3.71 -15.47 13.32
C GLY A 23 -4.03 -14.16 12.60
N GLU A 24 -3.68 -14.00 11.33
CA GLU A 24 -3.98 -12.82 10.50
C GLU A 24 -5.49 -12.58 10.30
N THR A 25 -6.31 -13.64 10.35
CA THR A 25 -7.77 -13.55 10.34
C THR A 25 -8.37 -13.25 11.72
N GLY A 26 -7.57 -13.33 12.79
CA GLY A 26 -7.98 -13.04 14.16
C GLY A 26 -7.90 -11.55 14.46
N VAL A 27 -8.82 -10.76 13.89
CA VAL A 27 -8.92 -9.33 14.18
C VAL A 27 -9.04 -9.14 15.71
N PRO A 28 -8.18 -8.31 16.35
CA PRO A 28 -8.19 -8.15 17.81
C PRO A 28 -9.53 -7.64 18.34
N ASP A 29 -9.91 -8.02 19.57
CA ASP A 29 -11.17 -7.62 20.22
C ASP A 29 -11.38 -6.09 20.27
N ALA A 30 -10.29 -5.32 20.26
CA ALA A 30 -10.30 -3.87 20.09
C ALA A 30 -10.51 -3.46 18.60
N ASN A 31 -11.52 -4.06 17.96
CA ASN A 31 -11.87 -3.88 16.55
C ASN A 31 -12.75 -2.65 16.35
N ARG A 32 -12.17 -1.45 16.45
CA ARG A 32 -12.87 -0.18 16.30
C ARG A 32 -11.90 0.94 15.96
N ASP A 33 -12.46 2.05 15.49
CA ASP A 33 -11.79 3.32 15.30
C ASP A 33 -10.69 3.28 14.22
N PHE A 34 -10.68 2.25 13.36
CA PHE A 34 -9.69 2.12 12.28
C PHE A 34 -10.02 3.01 11.09
N VAL A 35 -9.00 3.70 10.58
CA VAL A 35 -9.07 4.58 9.41
C VAL A 35 -8.23 4.07 8.23
N ALA A 36 -7.29 3.15 8.48
CA ALA A 36 -6.53 2.49 7.42
C ALA A 36 -6.09 1.09 7.84
N ILE A 37 -5.85 0.23 6.84
CA ILE A 37 -5.38 -1.14 7.01
C ILE A 37 -4.29 -1.47 5.98
N ALA A 38 -3.30 -2.27 6.37
CA ALA A 38 -2.37 -2.90 5.45
C ALA A 38 -2.05 -4.33 5.90
N ALA A 39 -1.67 -5.19 4.96
CA ALA A 39 -1.33 -6.59 5.21
C ALA A 39 0.03 -6.95 4.60
N GLY A 40 0.81 -7.74 5.34
CA GLY A 40 2.08 -8.32 4.92
C GLY A 40 2.04 -9.85 4.94
N TRP A 41 3.21 -10.51 4.95
CA TRP A 41 3.24 -11.97 4.97
C TRP A 41 2.93 -12.52 6.37
N GLY A 42 1.68 -12.95 6.56
CA GLY A 42 1.20 -13.54 7.81
C GLY A 42 0.89 -12.53 8.92
N TYR A 43 0.84 -11.23 8.63
CA TYR A 43 0.47 -10.20 9.61
C TYR A 43 -0.36 -9.09 8.98
N CYS A 44 -1.05 -8.34 9.83
CA CYS A 44 -1.86 -7.20 9.47
C CYS A 44 -1.54 -6.01 10.38
N ILE A 45 -1.73 -4.81 9.84
CA ILE A 45 -1.60 -3.56 10.56
C ILE A 45 -2.85 -2.72 10.33
N GLY A 46 -3.34 -2.08 11.39
CA GLY A 46 -4.44 -1.12 11.32
C GLY A 46 -4.02 0.20 11.96
N LEU A 47 -4.38 1.31 11.34
CA LEU A 47 -4.19 2.66 11.87
C LEU A 47 -5.53 3.13 12.44
N ARG A 48 -5.51 3.64 13.67
CA ARG A 48 -6.67 4.26 14.31
C ARG A 48 -6.73 5.76 14.08
N ASP A 49 -7.93 6.33 14.23
CA ASP A 49 -8.19 7.77 14.14
C ASP A 49 -7.38 8.61 15.16
N ASP A 50 -7.02 8.02 16.30
CA ASP A 50 -6.15 8.60 17.33
C ASP A 50 -4.64 8.61 16.95
N GLY A 51 -4.29 8.12 15.76
CA GLY A 51 -2.92 8.06 15.26
C GLY A 51 -2.08 6.91 15.83
N THR A 52 -2.70 5.96 16.54
CA THR A 52 -2.04 4.73 16.99
C THR A 52 -2.16 3.62 15.96
N ALA A 53 -1.12 2.81 15.82
CA ALA A 53 -1.16 1.60 15.00
C ALA A 53 -1.32 0.34 15.88
N LEU A 54 -2.03 -0.66 15.35
CA LEU A 54 -2.17 -1.98 15.95
C LEU A 54 -1.66 -3.04 14.97
N LEU A 55 -0.78 -3.92 15.43
CA LEU A 55 -0.32 -5.08 14.66
C LEU A 55 -0.89 -6.39 15.23
N TRP A 56 -1.30 -7.30 14.34
CA TRP A 56 -1.70 -8.66 14.70
C TRP A 56 -1.27 -9.68 13.64
N GLY A 57 -1.33 -10.97 13.97
CA GLY A 57 -0.81 -12.07 13.16
C GLY A 57 0.57 -12.56 13.64
N LYS A 58 1.36 -13.12 12.72
CA LYS A 58 2.65 -13.76 12.97
C LYS A 58 3.60 -12.85 13.75
N ASN A 59 4.01 -13.31 14.93
CA ASN A 59 4.90 -12.58 15.84
C ASN A 59 6.12 -13.40 16.30
N ASP A 60 6.52 -14.41 15.54
CA ASP A 60 7.53 -15.41 15.96
C ASP A 60 8.92 -14.82 16.28
N SER A 61 9.16 -13.52 16.02
CA SER A 61 10.41 -12.85 16.43
C SER A 61 10.19 -11.43 16.98
N GLN A 62 9.10 -11.17 17.70
CA GLN A 62 8.76 -9.85 18.28
C GLN A 62 8.58 -8.72 17.24
N GLN A 63 8.27 -9.08 16.00
CA GLN A 63 8.08 -8.14 14.88
C GLN A 63 6.73 -7.38 14.97
N CYS A 64 5.87 -7.72 15.92
CA CYS A 64 4.59 -7.06 16.18
C CYS A 64 4.63 -5.88 17.14
N GLY A 65 5.81 -5.48 17.63
CA GLY A 65 5.96 -4.24 18.38
C GLY A 65 5.90 -3.02 17.47
N VAL A 66 4.82 -2.25 17.52
CA VAL A 66 4.82 -0.90 16.96
C VAL A 66 5.82 -0.06 17.77
N PRO A 67 6.75 0.69 17.13
CA PRO A 67 7.75 1.48 17.83
C PRO A 67 7.14 2.44 18.85
N THR A 68 7.81 2.61 20.00
CA THR A 68 7.43 3.62 21.00
C THR A 68 8.06 4.97 20.68
N PRO A 69 7.33 6.09 20.74
CA PRO A 69 5.89 6.18 21.05
C PRO A 69 5.00 5.75 19.87
N ASN A 70 4.02 4.87 20.15
CA ASN A 70 2.97 4.52 19.21
C ASN A 70 1.91 5.63 19.21
N ALA A 71 2.15 6.66 18.42
CA ALA A 71 1.28 7.83 18.32
C ALA A 71 1.54 8.55 16.99
N ASP A 72 0.71 9.54 16.65
CA ASP A 72 0.89 10.49 15.55
C ASP A 72 1.15 9.88 14.17
N PHE A 73 0.74 8.63 13.91
CA PHE A 73 0.82 8.07 12.57
C PHE A 73 -0.32 8.65 11.71
N ALA A 74 0.01 9.14 10.53
CA ALA A 74 -0.92 9.61 9.50
C ALA A 74 -1.14 8.56 8.40
N ALA A 75 -0.18 7.66 8.20
CA ALA A 75 -0.31 6.53 7.27
C ALA A 75 0.59 5.36 7.70
N ILE A 76 0.27 4.17 7.18
CA ILE A 76 1.01 2.93 7.43
C ILE A 76 1.16 2.14 6.13
N ALA A 77 2.27 1.39 5.99
CA ALA A 77 2.48 0.45 4.90
C ALA A 77 3.11 -0.84 5.39
N ALA A 78 2.80 -1.95 4.71
CA ALA A 78 3.29 -3.28 5.04
C ALA A 78 3.90 -3.96 3.80
N GLY A 79 5.16 -4.37 3.93
CA GLY A 79 5.84 -5.26 2.99
C GLY A 79 5.76 -6.72 3.42
N SER A 80 6.70 -7.56 2.93
CA SER A 80 6.72 -8.98 3.32
C SER A 80 7.10 -9.19 4.78
N SER A 81 8.13 -8.47 5.23
CA SER A 81 8.75 -8.63 6.55
C SER A 81 9.06 -7.28 7.23
N HIS A 82 8.72 -6.17 6.59
CA HIS A 82 9.00 -4.80 7.04
C HIS A 82 7.76 -3.93 6.99
N ARG A 83 7.77 -2.83 7.74
CA ARG A 83 6.66 -1.89 7.87
C ARG A 83 7.19 -0.46 7.85
N LEU A 84 6.34 0.43 7.34
CA LEU A 84 6.55 1.86 7.40
C LEU A 84 5.38 2.50 8.14
N GLY A 85 5.69 3.50 8.94
CA GLY A 85 4.73 4.41 9.53
C GLY A 85 5.11 5.82 9.14
N LEU A 86 4.19 6.56 8.53
CA LEU A 86 4.35 7.97 8.27
C LEU A 86 3.78 8.74 9.46
N LYS A 87 4.62 9.53 10.13
CA LYS A 87 4.20 10.44 11.18
C LYS A 87 3.49 11.66 10.57
N SER A 88 2.56 12.26 11.30
CA SER A 88 1.81 13.46 10.88
C SER A 88 2.71 14.66 10.55
N GLU A 89 3.91 14.73 11.14
CA GLU A 89 4.96 15.71 10.81
C GLU A 89 5.73 15.41 9.51
N GLY A 90 5.38 14.33 8.80
CA GLY A 90 5.98 13.96 7.52
C GLY A 90 7.29 13.18 7.61
N LYS A 91 7.59 12.59 8.78
CA LYS A 91 8.73 11.65 8.96
C LYS A 91 8.29 10.21 8.78
N ILE A 92 9.12 9.39 8.16
CA ILE A 92 8.93 7.96 8.06
C ILE A 92 9.64 7.26 9.22
N VAL A 93 8.97 6.29 9.83
CA VAL A 93 9.52 5.35 10.80
C VAL A 93 9.49 3.96 10.18
N PHE A 94 10.60 3.25 10.25
CA PHE A 94 10.74 1.88 9.77
C PHE A 94 10.81 0.90 10.95
N TRP A 95 10.20 -0.28 10.79
CA TRP A 95 10.45 -1.41 11.67
C TRP A 95 10.22 -2.76 10.98
N GLY A 96 10.93 -3.78 11.44
CA GLY A 96 10.94 -5.12 10.85
C GLY A 96 12.30 -5.48 10.26
N TRP A 97 12.31 -6.42 9.31
CA TRP A 97 13.54 -6.90 8.72
C TRP A 97 14.04 -6.00 7.60
N ASP A 98 15.33 -5.73 7.63
CA ASP A 98 16.07 -5.12 6.55
C ASP A 98 16.97 -6.18 5.90
N TYR A 99 16.61 -6.62 4.71
CA TYR A 99 17.40 -7.58 3.92
C TYR A 99 18.03 -6.93 2.69
N GLU A 100 17.49 -5.79 2.24
CA GLU A 100 17.80 -5.19 0.93
C GLU A 100 17.88 -3.66 1.00
N GLY A 101 18.11 -3.08 2.19
CA GLY A 101 18.16 -1.63 2.40
C GLY A 101 16.78 -0.97 2.50
N GLN A 102 15.77 -1.67 3.02
CA GLN A 102 14.44 -1.12 3.26
C GLN A 102 14.41 -0.11 4.43
N ASP A 103 15.39 -0.17 5.34
CA ASP A 103 15.55 0.79 6.45
C ASP A 103 16.33 2.06 6.06
N GLU A 104 16.92 2.09 4.85
CA GLU A 104 17.65 3.24 4.28
C GLU A 104 16.68 4.37 3.84
N ILE A 105 15.94 4.93 4.80
CA ILE A 105 14.97 6.00 4.55
C ILE A 105 15.68 7.19 3.90
N PRO A 106 15.17 7.72 2.77
CA PRO A 106 15.79 8.84 2.08
C PRO A 106 15.99 10.08 2.95
N ILE A 107 17.18 10.67 2.87
CA ILE A 107 17.52 11.90 3.57
C ILE A 107 17.31 13.14 2.69
N PRO A 108 16.75 14.24 3.24
CA PRO A 108 16.27 14.38 4.61
C PRO A 108 14.91 13.68 4.82
N ASN A 109 14.77 12.93 5.93
CA ASN A 109 13.54 12.26 6.32
C ASN A 109 12.51 13.26 6.86
N ARG A 110 11.81 13.95 5.95
CA ARG A 110 10.76 14.93 6.24
C ARG A 110 9.89 15.15 5.00
N ASP A 111 8.82 15.94 5.12
CA ASP A 111 7.91 16.35 4.04
C ASP A 111 7.29 15.19 3.22
N PHE A 112 7.21 13.99 3.80
CA PHE A 112 6.45 12.89 3.21
C PHE A 112 4.97 13.04 3.54
N VAL A 113 4.12 12.71 2.57
CA VAL A 113 2.65 12.75 2.69
C VAL A 113 2.01 11.38 2.47
N ALA A 114 2.73 10.42 1.87
CA ALA A 114 2.28 9.05 1.76
C ALA A 114 3.46 8.06 1.71
N VAL A 115 3.21 6.81 2.07
CA VAL A 115 4.18 5.70 2.01
C VAL A 115 3.52 4.42 1.49
N ALA A 116 4.24 3.64 0.70
CA ALA A 116 3.84 2.28 0.31
C ALA A 116 5.01 1.31 0.40
N SER A 117 4.67 0.03 0.56
CA SER A 117 5.65 -1.06 0.65
C SER A 117 5.27 -2.18 -0.30
N GLY A 118 6.20 -2.53 -1.17
CA GLY A 118 6.16 -3.79 -1.92
C GLY A 118 6.71 -4.94 -1.07
N VAL A 119 7.03 -6.07 -1.70
CA VAL A 119 7.58 -7.23 -0.98
C VAL A 119 8.88 -6.86 -0.26
N SER A 120 9.81 -6.20 -0.96
CA SER A 120 11.15 -5.88 -0.46
C SER A 120 11.61 -4.45 -0.80
N HIS A 121 10.70 -3.58 -1.23
CA HIS A 121 11.00 -2.20 -1.58
C HIS A 121 9.96 -1.25 -0.99
N CYS A 122 10.33 0.02 -0.89
CA CYS A 122 9.56 1.07 -0.25
C CYS A 122 9.41 2.26 -1.19
N LEU A 123 8.28 2.95 -1.09
CA LEU A 123 8.00 4.20 -1.79
C LEU A 123 7.55 5.26 -0.79
N GLY A 124 7.92 6.51 -1.04
CA GLY A 124 7.50 7.67 -0.26
C GLY A 124 7.12 8.83 -1.18
N LEU A 125 5.93 9.38 -1.00
CA LEU A 125 5.44 10.56 -1.71
C LEU A 125 5.81 11.80 -0.91
N LYS A 126 6.51 12.74 -1.52
CA LYS A 126 6.79 14.05 -0.96
C LYS A 126 5.62 15.00 -1.22
N SER A 127 5.42 15.98 -0.33
CA SER A 127 4.39 17.02 -0.47
C SER A 127 4.48 17.86 -1.75
N ASN A 128 5.63 17.83 -2.42
CA ASN A 128 5.85 18.48 -3.71
C ASN A 128 5.54 17.58 -4.93
N GLY A 129 4.88 16.43 -4.73
CA GLY A 129 4.47 15.52 -5.79
C GLY A 129 5.59 14.63 -6.35
N LYS A 130 6.75 14.56 -5.68
CA LYS A 130 7.84 13.64 -6.06
C LYS A 130 7.76 12.33 -5.31
N ILE A 131 8.06 11.22 -5.97
CA ILE A 131 8.21 9.91 -5.34
C ILE A 131 9.70 9.61 -5.13
N LEU A 132 10.04 9.04 -3.98
CA LEU A 132 11.34 8.41 -3.70
C LEU A 132 11.11 6.92 -3.49
N GLY A 133 11.94 6.08 -4.13
CA GLY A 133 11.95 4.63 -3.94
C GLY A 133 13.27 4.15 -3.34
N TRP A 134 13.22 3.19 -2.43
CA TRP A 134 14.41 2.59 -1.79
C TRP A 134 14.16 1.11 -1.43
N GLY A 135 15.22 0.39 -1.05
CA GLY A 135 15.22 -1.06 -0.87
C GLY A 135 15.53 -1.82 -2.16
N TYR A 136 15.01 -3.04 -2.27
CA TYR A 136 15.31 -3.95 -3.39
C TYR A 136 14.91 -3.38 -4.77
N ASN A 137 15.85 -3.32 -5.71
CA ASN A 137 15.67 -2.63 -6.99
C ASN A 137 16.11 -3.42 -8.25
N SER A 138 16.21 -4.76 -8.19
CA SER A 138 16.72 -5.54 -9.34
C SER A 138 15.85 -5.46 -10.60
N GLN A 139 14.59 -5.08 -10.46
CA GLN A 139 13.62 -4.93 -11.55
C GLN A 139 13.35 -3.45 -11.87
N GLY A 140 14.07 -2.52 -11.24
CA GLY A 140 13.86 -1.09 -11.41
C GLY A 140 12.63 -0.54 -10.67
N GLN A 141 12.05 -1.27 -9.72
CA GLN A 141 10.86 -0.86 -8.96
C GLN A 141 11.06 0.38 -8.06
N CYS A 142 12.30 0.79 -7.79
CA CYS A 142 12.63 2.06 -7.13
C CYS A 142 12.97 3.17 -8.13
N ASN A 143 13.09 2.87 -9.43
CA ASN A 143 13.46 3.82 -10.49
C ASN A 143 12.23 4.57 -10.99
N VAL A 144 11.81 5.60 -10.23
CA VAL A 144 10.65 6.43 -10.59
C VAL A 144 10.85 7.07 -11.97
N PRO A 145 9.90 6.92 -12.91
CA PRO A 145 10.04 7.44 -14.27
C PRO A 145 10.02 8.96 -14.33
N ALA A 146 10.71 9.52 -15.32
CA ALA A 146 10.68 10.95 -15.60
C ALA A 146 9.44 11.34 -16.44
N PRO A 147 8.83 12.52 -16.21
CA PRO A 147 9.14 13.46 -15.13
C PRO A 147 8.56 12.97 -13.79
N ASN A 148 9.39 13.01 -12.73
CA ASN A 148 8.99 12.66 -11.37
C ASN A 148 8.36 13.87 -10.67
N VAL A 149 7.11 14.16 -11.04
CA VAL A 149 6.32 15.31 -10.57
C VAL A 149 4.83 14.97 -10.59
N ASP A 150 4.06 15.76 -9.85
CA ASP A 150 2.59 15.78 -9.86
C ASP A 150 1.92 14.49 -9.38
N PHE A 151 2.63 13.63 -8.65
CA PHE A 151 2.05 12.45 -8.02
C PHE A 151 1.21 12.84 -6.79
N VAL A 152 0.05 12.18 -6.64
CA VAL A 152 -0.90 12.40 -5.54
C VAL A 152 -1.20 11.14 -4.73
N ALA A 153 -0.93 9.95 -5.29
CA ALA A 153 -1.05 8.68 -4.57
C ALA A 153 -0.06 7.66 -5.10
N LEU A 154 0.23 6.63 -4.30
CA LEU A 154 1.14 5.56 -4.66
C LEU A 154 0.64 4.19 -4.19
N ALA A 155 1.07 3.16 -4.89
CA ALA A 155 0.89 1.76 -4.54
C ALA A 155 2.14 0.98 -4.95
N ALA A 156 2.42 -0.14 -4.29
CA ALA A 156 3.62 -0.94 -4.56
C ALA A 156 3.25 -2.42 -4.59
N GLY A 157 3.42 -3.10 -5.71
CA GLY A 157 3.28 -4.55 -5.86
C GLY A 157 4.48 -5.34 -5.33
N SER A 158 4.63 -6.61 -5.74
CA SER A 158 5.82 -7.40 -5.31
C SER A 158 7.12 -6.79 -5.83
N TYR A 159 7.15 -6.51 -7.14
CA TYR A 159 8.32 -6.03 -7.87
C TYR A 159 7.99 -4.90 -8.86
N HIS A 160 6.83 -4.25 -8.68
CA HIS A 160 6.41 -3.10 -9.49
C HIS A 160 5.80 -2.03 -8.58
N SER A 161 5.72 -0.82 -9.09
CA SER A 161 5.33 0.39 -8.36
C SER A 161 4.39 1.22 -9.21
N LEU A 162 3.39 1.81 -8.59
CA LEU A 162 2.38 2.65 -9.23
C LEU A 162 2.39 4.04 -8.60
N GLY A 163 2.21 5.05 -9.42
CA GLY A 163 1.96 6.43 -9.00
C GLY A 163 0.75 7.00 -9.75
N LEU A 164 -0.22 7.53 -9.01
CA LEU A 164 -1.33 8.31 -9.56
C LEU A 164 -0.90 9.76 -9.66
N LYS A 165 -1.10 10.37 -10.83
CA LYS A 165 -0.89 11.80 -11.05
C LYS A 165 -2.15 12.62 -10.83
N SER A 166 -1.99 13.90 -10.52
CA SER A 166 -3.09 14.84 -10.30
C SER A 166 -3.99 15.07 -11.52
N ASP A 167 -3.50 14.75 -12.73
CA ASP A 167 -4.25 14.78 -13.99
C ASP A 167 -5.10 13.52 -14.22
N GLY A 168 -5.09 12.57 -13.27
CA GLY A 168 -5.84 11.32 -13.34
C GLY A 168 -5.20 10.25 -14.23
N THR A 169 -3.92 10.40 -14.61
CA THR A 169 -3.11 9.38 -15.28
C THR A 169 -2.33 8.54 -14.28
N ILE A 170 -1.99 7.31 -14.65
CA ILE A 170 -1.17 6.40 -13.83
C ILE A 170 0.19 6.18 -14.51
N ALA A 171 1.27 6.24 -13.72
CA ALA A 171 2.58 5.74 -14.10
C ALA A 171 2.88 4.44 -13.35
N VAL A 172 3.37 3.42 -14.06
CA VAL A 172 3.77 2.14 -13.46
C VAL A 172 5.18 1.78 -13.91
N TRP A 173 6.00 1.27 -13.00
CA TRP A 173 7.39 0.91 -13.28
C TRP A 173 7.84 -0.30 -12.46
N GLY A 174 8.92 -0.96 -12.88
CA GLY A 174 9.42 -2.19 -12.29
C GLY A 174 9.21 -3.41 -13.20
N ALA A 175 9.06 -4.59 -12.60
CA ALA A 175 8.86 -5.85 -13.31
C ALA A 175 7.55 -5.85 -14.12
N ASN A 176 7.62 -6.31 -15.37
CA ASN A 176 6.48 -6.33 -16.28
C ASN A 176 6.21 -7.70 -16.93
N ASN A 177 6.66 -8.80 -16.33
CA ASN A 177 6.57 -10.14 -16.94
C ASN A 177 5.13 -10.64 -17.17
N HIS A 178 4.13 -10.00 -16.55
CA HIS A 178 2.71 -10.30 -16.69
C HIS A 178 1.90 -9.13 -17.25
N GLY A 179 2.55 -8.08 -17.76
CA GLY A 179 1.87 -6.86 -18.22
C GLY A 179 1.37 -5.96 -17.08
N GLN A 180 1.83 -6.14 -15.84
CA GLN A 180 1.39 -5.33 -14.69
C GLN A 180 1.81 -3.85 -14.76
N CYS A 181 2.76 -3.50 -15.62
CA CYS A 181 3.13 -2.12 -15.92
C CYS A 181 2.37 -1.55 -17.14
N ASP A 182 1.61 -2.37 -17.86
CA ASP A 182 0.93 -1.99 -19.10
C ASP A 182 -0.47 -1.42 -18.79
N VAL A 183 -0.52 -0.14 -18.41
CA VAL A 183 -1.78 0.55 -18.09
C VAL A 183 -2.72 0.53 -19.32
N PRO A 184 -3.95 0.01 -19.20
CA PRO A 184 -4.88 -0.03 -20.33
C PRO A 184 -5.31 1.36 -20.79
N GLU A 185 -5.41 1.55 -22.11
CA GLU A 185 -5.93 2.79 -22.69
C GLU A 185 -7.48 2.87 -22.62
N PRO A 186 -8.06 4.07 -22.42
CA PRO A 186 -7.37 5.34 -22.20
C PRO A 186 -6.85 5.46 -20.76
N ASN A 187 -5.57 5.84 -20.60
CA ASN A 187 -4.96 6.11 -19.29
C ASN A 187 -5.40 7.46 -18.72
N THR A 188 -6.66 7.56 -18.28
CA THR A 188 -7.24 8.80 -17.75
C THR A 188 -8.44 8.55 -16.84
N GLY A 189 -8.76 9.55 -16.02
CA GLY A 189 -9.93 9.56 -15.15
C GLY A 189 -9.77 8.74 -13.87
N PHE A 190 -8.55 8.35 -13.51
CA PHE A 190 -8.27 7.61 -12.28
C PHE A 190 -8.25 8.54 -11.06
N VAL A 191 -8.80 8.05 -9.96
CA VAL A 191 -8.87 8.74 -8.65
C VAL A 191 -8.19 7.95 -7.54
N ALA A 192 -7.92 6.66 -7.75
CA ALA A 192 -7.09 5.86 -6.85
C ALA A 192 -6.36 4.74 -7.61
N VAL A 193 -5.27 4.25 -7.02
CA VAL A 193 -4.48 3.13 -7.52
C VAL A 193 -4.39 2.03 -6.46
N GLY A 194 -4.51 0.77 -6.87
CA GLY A 194 -4.37 -0.40 -6.02
C GLY A 194 -3.35 -1.37 -6.57
N ARG A 195 -2.91 -2.32 -5.75
CA ARG A 195 -1.87 -3.30 -6.11
C ARG A 195 -2.27 -4.71 -5.73
N GLY A 196 -1.85 -5.67 -6.55
CA GLY A 196 -1.63 -7.05 -6.16
C GLY A 196 -0.14 -7.41 -6.26
N ASP A 197 0.18 -8.69 -6.02
CA ASP A 197 1.57 -9.18 -6.14
C ASP A 197 2.11 -8.99 -7.58
N PHE A 198 1.28 -9.32 -8.58
CA PHE A 198 1.62 -9.31 -10.01
C PHE A 198 0.51 -8.70 -10.90
N HIS A 199 -0.44 -7.99 -10.31
CA HIS A 199 -1.48 -7.25 -11.03
C HIS A 199 -1.64 -5.87 -10.40
N SER A 200 -2.30 -4.98 -11.12
CA SER A 200 -2.53 -3.58 -10.77
C SER A 200 -4.01 -3.24 -10.91
N LEU A 201 -4.46 -2.27 -10.11
CA LEU A 201 -5.83 -1.79 -10.09
C LEU A 201 -5.84 -0.27 -10.21
N GLY A 202 -6.86 0.27 -10.87
CA GLY A 202 -7.16 1.69 -10.91
C GLY A 202 -8.65 1.91 -10.69
N LEU A 203 -9.00 2.82 -9.78
CA LEU A 203 -10.38 3.27 -9.60
C LEU A 203 -10.60 4.53 -10.44
N LYS A 204 -11.63 4.53 -11.27
CA LYS A 204 -12.05 5.71 -12.03
C LYS A 204 -13.05 6.56 -11.26
N ALA A 205 -13.11 7.84 -11.62
CA ALA A 205 -14.05 8.82 -11.03
C ALA A 205 -15.53 8.45 -11.24
N ASP A 206 -15.83 7.61 -12.24
CA ASP A 206 -17.18 7.07 -12.50
C ASP A 206 -17.53 5.85 -11.63
N GLY A 207 -16.66 5.48 -10.68
CA GLY A 207 -16.87 4.35 -9.79
C GLY A 207 -16.55 2.99 -10.42
N THR A 208 -15.93 2.95 -11.59
CA THR A 208 -15.49 1.69 -12.24
C THR A 208 -14.05 1.34 -11.89
N ILE A 209 -13.74 0.04 -11.81
CA ILE A 209 -12.38 -0.47 -11.62
C ILE A 209 -11.81 -0.96 -12.95
N VAL A 210 -10.57 -0.61 -13.23
CA VAL A 210 -9.73 -1.21 -14.27
C VAL A 210 -8.67 -2.07 -13.60
N ALA A 211 -8.57 -3.34 -14.00
CA ALA A 211 -7.57 -4.28 -13.50
C ALA A 211 -6.71 -4.82 -14.66
N TRP A 212 -5.40 -4.90 -14.45
CA TRP A 212 -4.45 -5.39 -15.48
C TRP A 212 -3.24 -6.10 -14.85
N GLY A 213 -2.52 -6.87 -15.65
CA GLY A 213 -1.42 -7.74 -15.19
C GLY A 213 -1.82 -9.22 -15.12
N ASN A 214 -1.24 -9.96 -14.18
CA ASN A 214 -1.49 -11.40 -14.02
C ASN A 214 -2.98 -11.70 -13.76
N ASN A 215 -3.55 -12.60 -14.57
CA ASN A 215 -4.94 -13.05 -14.46
C ASN A 215 -5.09 -14.59 -14.38
N ASP A 216 -4.05 -15.32 -14.01
CA ASP A 216 -4.03 -16.80 -13.96
C ASP A 216 -5.13 -17.39 -13.06
N TYR A 217 -5.58 -16.63 -12.05
CA TYR A 217 -6.61 -17.00 -11.09
C TYR A 217 -7.85 -16.09 -11.16
N GLY A 218 -7.98 -15.29 -12.23
CA GLY A 218 -9.10 -14.35 -12.39
C GLY A 218 -8.97 -13.07 -11.56
N GLN A 219 -7.76 -12.68 -11.13
CA GLN A 219 -7.53 -11.47 -10.31
C GLN A 219 -7.96 -10.18 -11.02
N CYS A 220 -7.88 -10.15 -12.35
CA CYS A 220 -8.31 -9.02 -13.18
C CYS A 220 -9.79 -9.14 -13.62
N ASN A 221 -10.52 -10.19 -13.22
CA ASN A 221 -11.93 -10.36 -13.54
C ASN A 221 -12.80 -9.58 -12.54
N VAL A 222 -12.91 -8.27 -12.75
CA VAL A 222 -13.75 -7.39 -11.92
C VAL A 222 -15.21 -7.89 -11.96
N PRO A 223 -15.85 -8.21 -10.81
CA PRO A 223 -17.22 -8.69 -10.77
C PRO A 223 -18.24 -7.67 -11.33
N ALA A 224 -19.32 -8.18 -11.91
CA ALA A 224 -20.44 -7.35 -12.32
C ALA A 224 -21.44 -7.13 -11.16
N PRO A 225 -22.06 -5.95 -11.04
CA PRO A 225 -21.79 -4.76 -11.85
C PRO A 225 -20.46 -4.10 -11.46
N ASN A 226 -19.68 -3.68 -12.45
CA ASN A 226 -18.47 -2.88 -12.21
C ASN A 226 -18.86 -1.40 -12.10
N ALA A 227 -19.40 -1.00 -10.94
CA ALA A 227 -19.90 0.35 -10.69
C ALA A 227 -19.91 0.65 -9.18
N ASP A 228 -19.98 1.94 -8.85
CA ASP A 228 -20.19 2.47 -7.49
C ASP A 228 -19.08 2.13 -6.47
N PHE A 229 -17.88 1.78 -6.93
CA PHE A 229 -16.72 1.61 -6.05
C PHE A 229 -16.18 2.96 -5.56
N ILE A 230 -15.80 3.02 -4.27
CA ILE A 230 -15.26 4.23 -3.64
C ILE A 230 -13.79 4.09 -3.22
N ALA A 231 -13.24 2.87 -3.27
CA ALA A 231 -11.84 2.59 -2.92
C ALA A 231 -11.36 1.31 -3.60
N VAL A 232 -10.04 1.21 -3.80
CA VAL A 232 -9.33 -0.02 -4.19
C VAL A 232 -8.22 -0.30 -3.19
N MET A 233 -8.09 -1.56 -2.78
CA MET A 233 -7.09 -1.98 -1.79
C MET A 233 -5.66 -1.87 -2.36
N GLY A 234 -4.72 -1.45 -1.51
CA GLY A 234 -3.30 -1.37 -1.87
C GLY A 234 -2.79 0.04 -2.22
N ALA A 235 -3.67 1.04 -2.21
CA ALA A 235 -3.26 2.45 -2.15
C ALA A 235 -2.65 2.75 -0.78
N SER A 236 -1.60 3.58 -0.72
CA SER A 236 -1.30 4.31 0.50
C SER A 236 -2.48 5.24 0.80
N THR A 237 -3.34 4.88 1.74
CA THR A 237 -4.42 5.77 2.18
C THR A 237 -3.80 6.90 2.99
N THR A 238 -3.78 8.11 2.44
CA THR A 238 -3.88 9.30 3.30
C THR A 238 -5.28 9.30 3.90
N ALA A 239 -5.38 9.35 5.22
CA ALA A 239 -6.64 9.69 5.86
C ALA A 239 -7.02 11.10 5.39
N TRP A 240 -8.02 11.21 4.51
CA TRP A 240 -8.65 12.49 4.24
C TRP A 240 -9.63 12.74 5.39
N ALA A 241 -9.45 13.85 6.08
CA ALA A 241 -10.48 14.48 6.91
C ALA A 241 -11.53 15.15 6.02
#